data_AF-A0A521X5S0-F1
#
_entry.id   AF-A0A521X5S0-F1
#
_cell.length_a   1.000
_cell.length_b   1.000
_cell.length_c   1.000
_cell.angle_alpha   90.00
_cell.angle_beta   90.00
_cell.angle_gamma   90.00
#
_symmetry.space_group_name_H-M   'P 1'
#
loop_
_entity.id
_entity.type
_entity.pdbx_description
1 polymer ?
#
loop_
_entity_poly.entity_id
_entity_poly.type
_entity_poly.pdbx_seq_one_letter_code
_entity_poly.pdbx_strand_id
1 'polypeptide(L)'
;MVPQPQSWYEFPIVPGLEDKARILFFHVPMAWVTVVAFMVAMVFGIKYLAKRNMDDDTKSVASAGLGLLFCILATTTGSLWAKFSWGSFWNW
;
A
#
# COMPACT_ATOMS: atom_id res chain seq x y z
N MET A 1 -17.10 -13.51 -14.42
CA MET A 1 -18.11 -12.45 -14.68
C MET A 1 -19.37 -12.84 -13.94
N VAL A 2 -19.93 -11.93 -13.13
CA VAL A 2 -21.22 -12.19 -12.44
C VAL A 2 -22.32 -12.24 -13.50
N PRO A 3 -23.16 -13.29 -13.56
CA PRO A 3 -24.19 -13.42 -14.59
C PRO A 3 -25.27 -12.32 -14.57
N GLN A 4 -25.49 -11.69 -13.40
CA GLN A 4 -26.51 -10.66 -13.15
C GLN A 4 -26.07 -9.74 -11.98
N PRO A 5 -25.26 -8.68 -12.19
CA PRO A 5 -24.92 -7.76 -11.11
C PRO A 5 -26.09 -6.82 -10.79
N GLN A 6 -26.62 -6.87 -9.57
CA GLN A 6 -27.67 -5.96 -9.08
C GLN A 6 -27.09 -4.62 -8.61
N SER A 7 -25.80 -4.60 -8.26
CA SER A 7 -25.05 -3.42 -7.90
C SER A 7 -23.65 -3.44 -8.52
N TRP A 8 -23.08 -2.26 -8.75
CA TRP A 8 -21.78 -2.12 -9.39
C TRP A 8 -20.59 -2.63 -8.54
N TYR A 9 -20.83 -2.92 -7.26
CA TYR A 9 -19.86 -3.50 -6.33
C TYR A 9 -19.96 -5.04 -6.23
N GLU A 10 -20.82 -5.68 -7.01
CA GLU A 10 -20.94 -7.14 -6.97
C GLU A 10 -19.79 -7.81 -7.71
N PHE A 11 -18.95 -8.50 -6.93
CA PHE A 11 -17.86 -9.32 -7.43
C PHE A 11 -18.30 -10.77 -7.56
N PRO A 12 -17.81 -11.51 -8.56
CA PRO A 12 -18.09 -12.93 -8.68
C PRO A 12 -17.56 -13.66 -7.45
N ILE A 13 -18.42 -14.44 -6.82
CA ILE A 13 -18.09 -15.31 -5.71
C ILE A 13 -17.14 -16.39 -6.25
N VAL A 14 -15.84 -16.19 -6.08
CA VAL A 14 -14.82 -17.19 -6.39
C VAL A 14 -14.68 -18.06 -5.14
N PRO A 15 -14.99 -19.38 -5.22
CA PRO A 15 -14.85 -20.28 -4.07
C PRO A 15 -13.43 -20.18 -3.49
N GLY A 16 -13.32 -19.71 -2.24
CA GLY A 16 -12.04 -19.53 -1.53
C GLY A 16 -11.49 -18.10 -1.47
N LEU A 17 -11.92 -17.18 -2.35
CA LEU A 17 -11.37 -15.81 -2.45
C LEU A 17 -12.39 -14.67 -2.23
N GLU A 18 -13.69 -14.96 -2.30
CA GLU A 18 -14.87 -14.09 -2.05
C GLU A 18 -14.58 -12.64 -1.57
N ASP A 19 -14.93 -12.28 -0.34
CA ASP A 19 -14.74 -10.94 0.24
C ASP A 19 -13.28 -10.63 0.58
N LYS A 20 -12.41 -11.65 0.56
CA LYS A 20 -10.99 -11.53 0.85
C LYS A 20 -10.25 -10.77 -0.26
N ALA A 21 -10.74 -10.84 -1.50
CA ALA A 21 -10.18 -10.09 -2.61
C ALA A 21 -10.42 -8.57 -2.50
N ARG A 22 -11.47 -8.14 -1.77
CA ARG A 22 -11.82 -6.71 -1.64
C ARG A 22 -10.71 -5.90 -0.98
N ILE A 23 -10.04 -6.47 0.02
CA ILE A 23 -8.96 -5.79 0.74
C ILE A 23 -7.73 -5.55 -0.16
N LEU A 24 -7.51 -6.41 -1.16
CA LEU A 24 -6.38 -6.28 -2.10
C LEU A 24 -6.52 -5.02 -2.97
N PHE A 25 -7.74 -4.61 -3.30
CA PHE A 25 -7.97 -3.36 -4.02
C PHE A 25 -7.55 -2.12 -3.24
N PHE A 26 -7.47 -2.19 -1.91
CA PHE A 26 -6.91 -1.13 -1.08
C PHE A 26 -5.43 -1.36 -0.78
N HIS A 27 -5.07 -2.58 -0.39
CA HIS A 27 -3.70 -2.96 -0.02
C HIS A 27 -2.69 -2.69 -1.13
N VAL A 28 -2.97 -3.12 -2.37
CA VAL A 28 -2.03 -3.03 -3.48
C VAL A 28 -1.72 -1.57 -3.84
N PRO A 29 -2.71 -0.65 -4.02
CA PRO A 29 -2.41 0.76 -4.19
C PRO A 29 -1.62 1.38 -3.04
N MET A 30 -1.95 1.05 -1.78
CA MET A 30 -1.22 1.59 -0.61
C MET A 30 0.24 1.13 -0.59
N ALA A 31 0.51 -0.12 -0.95
CA ALA A 31 1.88 -0.63 -1.07
C ALA A 31 2.66 0.12 -2.16
N TRP A 32 2.05 0.40 -3.31
CA TRP A 32 2.69 1.18 -4.37
C TRP A 32 2.94 2.64 -3.97
N VAL A 33 1.99 3.29 -3.29
CA VAL A 33 2.20 4.66 -2.78
C VAL A 33 3.36 4.70 -1.79
N THR A 34 3.49 3.70 -0.93
CA THR A 34 4.64 3.56 -0.01
C THR A 34 5.96 3.54 -0.77
N VAL A 35 6.07 2.68 -1.79
CA VAL A 35 7.29 2.53 -2.60
C VAL A 35 7.63 3.83 -3.32
N VAL A 36 6.65 4.47 -3.96
CA VAL A 36 6.86 5.73 -4.68
C VAL A 36 7.25 6.84 -3.71
N ALA A 37 6.59 6.96 -2.56
CA ALA A 37 6.90 7.99 -1.57
C ALA A 37 8.33 7.85 -1.02
N PHE A 38 8.78 6.64 -0.72
CA PHE A 38 10.17 6.41 -0.30
C PHE A 38 11.18 6.61 -1.44
N MET A 39 10.83 6.27 -2.68
CA MET A 39 11.68 6.56 -3.83
C MET A 39 11.85 8.08 -4.03
N VAL A 40 10.77 8.85 -3.90
CA VAL A 40 10.81 10.31 -3.96
C VAL A 40 11.64 10.87 -2.81
N ALA A 41 11.47 10.36 -1.58
CA ALA A 41 12.28 10.75 -0.43
C ALA A 41 13.78 10.50 -0.70
N MET A 42 14.14 9.32 -1.23
CA MET A 42 15.51 8.98 -1.60
C MET A 42 16.08 9.96 -2.64
N VAL A 43 15.33 10.28 -3.69
CA VAL A 43 15.77 11.22 -4.74
C VAL A 43 16.02 12.61 -4.16
N PHE A 44 15.11 13.14 -3.35
CA PHE A 44 15.28 14.45 -2.73
C PHE A 44 16.39 14.46 -1.67
N GLY A 45 16.56 13.37 -0.92
CA GLY A 45 17.69 13.18 -0.02
C GLY A 45 19.03 13.24 -0.75
N ILE A 46 19.17 12.52 -1.86
CA ILE A 46 20.39 12.57 -2.71
C ILE A 46 20.64 13.98 -3.23
N LYS A 47 19.59 14.68 -3.71
CA LYS A 47 19.69 16.07 -4.16
C LYS A 47 20.14 17.02 -3.05
N TYR A 48 19.61 16.85 -1.84
CA TYR A 48 20.04 17.61 -0.68
C TYR A 48 21.51 17.36 -0.34
N LEU A 49 21.96 16.10 -0.32
CA LEU A 49 23.37 15.79 -0.08
C LEU A 49 24.30 16.40 -1.13
N ALA A 50 23.87 16.47 -2.39
CA ALA A 50 24.66 17.02 -3.48
C ALA A 50 24.71 18.56 -3.48
N LYS A 51 23.59 19.24 -3.23
CA LYS A 51 23.45 20.70 -3.38
C LYS A 51 23.32 21.49 -2.08
N ARG A 52 23.10 20.80 -0.95
CA ARG A 52 22.82 21.35 0.38
C ARG A 52 21.65 22.35 0.41
N ASN A 53 20.66 22.17 -0.47
CA ASN A 53 19.46 23.01 -0.50
C ASN A 53 18.41 22.50 0.51
N MET A 54 18.06 23.32 1.50
CA MET A 54 17.08 22.97 2.54
C MET A 54 15.67 22.66 2.01
N ASP A 55 15.31 23.19 0.84
CA ASP A 55 14.02 22.86 0.21
C ASP A 55 13.95 21.39 -0.20
N ASP A 56 15.06 20.81 -0.64
CA ASP A 56 15.13 19.39 -1.01
C ASP A 56 15.08 18.51 0.25
N ASP A 57 15.68 18.94 1.36
CA ASP A 57 15.58 18.25 2.64
C ASP A 57 14.13 18.21 3.17
N THR A 58 13.44 19.34 3.13
CA THR A 58 12.03 19.44 3.55
C THR A 58 11.13 18.51 2.72
N LYS A 59 11.34 18.45 1.39
CA LYS A 59 10.61 17.54 0.50
C LYS A 59 10.93 16.08 0.79
N SER A 60 12.19 15.77 1.11
CA SER A 60 12.62 14.42 1.49
C SER A 60 11.90 13.95 2.75
N VAL A 61 11.91 14.76 3.81
CA VAL A 61 11.25 14.46 5.09
C VAL A 61 9.74 14.29 4.93
N ALA A 62 9.08 15.21 4.21
CA ALA A 62 7.64 15.11 3.95
C ALA A 62 7.29 13.82 3.18
N SER A 63 8.07 13.47 2.15
CA SER A 63 7.87 12.24 1.37
C SER A 63 8.12 10.99 2.20
N ALA A 64 9.14 10.99 3.06
CA ALA A 64 9.42 9.89 3.97
C ALA A 64 8.30 9.68 5.00
N GLY A 65 7.74 10.77 5.54
CA GLY A 65 6.59 10.72 6.44
C GLY A 65 5.34 10.12 5.78
N LEU A 66 5.05 10.53 4.53
CA LEU A 66 3.98 9.92 3.74
C LEU A 66 4.25 8.44 3.46
N GLY A 67 5.47 8.08 3.07
CA GLY A 67 5.88 6.70 2.86
C GLY A 67 5.67 5.85 4.10
N LEU A 68 6.06 6.35 5.28
CA LEU A 68 5.87 5.64 6.55
C LEU A 68 4.39 5.42 6.88
N LEU A 69 3.55 6.44 6.68
CA LEU A 69 2.12 6.33 6.92
C LEU A 69 1.49 5.23 6.05
N PHE A 70 1.74 5.27 4.74
CA PHE A 70 1.22 4.25 3.82
C PHE A 70 1.85 2.88 4.06
N CYS A 71 3.11 2.82 4.52
CA CYS A 71 3.78 1.58 4.89
C CYS A 71 3.03 0.89 6.02
N ILE A 72 2.71 1.62 7.11
CA ILE A 72 1.95 1.09 8.23
C ILE A 72 0.60 0.56 7.76
N LEU A 73 -0.13 1.34 6.96
CA LEU A 73 -1.43 0.94 6.42
C LEU A 73 -1.32 -0.30 5.52
N ALA A 74 -0.32 -0.36 4.65
CA ALA A 74 -0.05 -1.50 3.80
C ALA A 74 0.28 -2.75 4.64
N THR A 75 1.14 -2.63 5.65
CA THR A 75 1.49 -3.75 6.54
C THR A 75 0.27 -4.24 7.33
N THR A 76 -0.55 -3.36 7.90
CA THR A 76 -1.75 -3.76 8.65
C THR A 76 -2.79 -4.42 7.75
N THR A 77 -3.02 -3.87 6.54
CA THR A 77 -3.96 -4.48 5.59
C THR A 77 -3.43 -5.80 5.01
N GLY A 78 -2.13 -5.91 4.81
CA GLY A 78 -1.47 -7.14 4.35
C GLY A 78 -1.52 -8.25 5.40
N SER A 79 -1.27 -7.93 6.68
CA SER A 79 -1.39 -8.91 7.77
C SER A 79 -2.83 -9.39 7.95
N LEU A 80 -3.81 -8.47 7.82
CA LEU A 80 -5.21 -8.82 7.87
C LEU A 80 -5.61 -9.76 6.72
N TRP A 81 -5.14 -9.48 5.51
CA TRP A 81 -5.30 -10.38 4.36
C TRP A 81 -4.66 -11.75 4.61
N ALA A 82 -3.44 -11.79 5.16
CA ALA A 82 -2.74 -13.03 5.47
C ALA A 82 -3.53 -13.89 6.48
N LYS A 83 -4.09 -13.27 7.53
CA LYS A 83 -4.97 -13.98 8.48
C LYS A 83 -6.19 -14.57 7.79
N PHE A 84 -6.83 -13.84 6.89
CA PHE A 84 -8.01 -14.35 6.21
C PHE A 84 -7.68 -15.42 5.17
N SER A 85 -6.52 -15.36 4.52
CA SER A 85 -6.11 -16.34 3.51
C SER A 85 -5.51 -17.60 4.12
N TRP A 86 -4.67 -17.47 5.14
CA TRP A 86 -3.85 -18.56 5.71
C TRP A 86 -4.16 -18.88 7.17
N GLY A 87 -5.10 -18.18 7.80
CA GLY A 87 -5.47 -18.38 9.20
C GLY A 87 -4.54 -17.72 10.23
N SER A 88 -3.38 -17.20 9.80
CA SER A 88 -2.41 -16.51 10.66
C SER A 88 -1.97 -15.17 10.04
N PHE A 89 -1.73 -14.16 10.89
CA PHE A 89 -1.26 -12.84 10.47
C PHE A 89 0.15 -12.86 9.87
N TRP A 90 0.96 -13.85 10.27
CA TRP A 90 2.28 -14.11 9.75
C TRP A 90 2.57 -15.59 9.99
N ASN A 91 2.93 -16.32 8.93
CA ASN A 91 3.60 -17.62 9.07
C ASN A 91 5.07 -17.35 8.79
N TRP A 92 5.92 -17.69 9.75
CA TRP A 92 7.37 -17.74 9.56
C TRP A 92 7.77 -19.15 9.12
#